data_AF-A0A9X0CX06-F1
#
_entry.id   AF-A0A9X0CX06-F1
#
_cell.length_a   1.000
_cell.length_b   1.000
_cell.length_c   1.000
_cell.angle_alpha   90.00
_cell.angle_beta   90.00
_cell.angle_gamma   90.00
#
_symmetry.space_group_name_H-M   'P 1'
#
loop_
_entity.id
_entity.type
_entity.pdbx_description
1 polymer ?
#
loop_
_entity_poly.entity_id
_entity_poly.type
_entity_poly.pdbx_seq_one_letter_code
_entity_poly.pdbx_strand_id
1 'polypeptide(L)'
;MGFFLLMKNIVPKNRVVRASVLEFLWSYEDENSQPTPEMYQKAYNLYNGKLKTSCFSAWMRYHKHMKRKKALLAKKQEDARIWHQQRVQRIHLDLWIGWVSERKERQNVISSRIRRVLAISLLHVVFDAWHSVAVDARKTKEYFERIERGEIIDSGYEGFFRVRADGKDEISSLPRHVALRIFSYVSVGDLGRCARVCRSWKVLIQANILWSKVDFSVVKHSATNKVAASLIHKCRPFLGHLNLRGCYNLSSESLKITAQCRNLQDLNLSDCSGVTVSTPVCLLYKYTNLFLLLLVSFCFDN
;
A
#
# COMPACT_ATOMS: atom_id res chain seq x y z
N MET A 1 7.70 29.74 58.71
CA MET A 1 8.02 31.09 59.25
C MET A 1 7.07 32.18 58.72
N GLY A 2 5.76 31.91 58.55
CA GLY A 2 4.83 32.80 57.83
C GLY A 2 3.58 33.25 58.60
N PHE A 3 3.48 32.94 59.90
CA PHE A 3 2.29 33.25 60.71
C PHE A 3 2.29 34.65 61.35
N PHE A 4 3.42 35.39 61.30
CA PHE A 4 3.56 36.68 62.00
C PHE A 4 3.16 37.93 61.19
N LEU A 5 2.86 37.81 59.89
CA LEU A 5 2.65 38.99 59.02
C LEU A 5 1.19 39.41 58.82
N LEU A 6 0.19 38.68 59.33
CA LEU A 6 -1.23 39.00 59.10
C LEU A 6 -1.94 39.73 60.25
N MET A 7 -1.24 40.01 61.37
CA MET A 7 -1.82 40.71 62.53
C MET A 7 -1.67 42.24 62.49
N LYS A 8 -1.17 42.85 61.40
CA LYS A 8 -0.94 44.30 61.32
C LYS A 8 -2.14 45.15 60.89
N ASN A 9 -3.29 44.57 60.57
CA ASN A 9 -4.43 45.33 60.01
C ASN A 9 -5.78 45.02 60.67
N ILE A 10 -5.83 44.98 62.00
CA ILE A 10 -7.08 45.22 62.71
C ILE A 10 -7.07 46.70 63.14
N VAL A 11 -7.06 47.60 62.16
CA VAL A 11 -7.43 49.00 62.41
C VAL A 11 -8.93 48.97 62.72
N PRO A 12 -9.38 49.40 63.91
CA PRO A 12 -10.80 49.55 64.18
C PRO A 12 -11.38 50.45 63.10
N LYS A 13 -12.42 49.98 62.38
CA LYS A 13 -13.14 50.84 61.44
C LYS A 13 -13.56 52.09 62.22
N ASN A 14 -13.08 53.27 61.79
CA ASN A 14 -13.37 54.58 62.38
C ASN A 14 -14.88 54.73 62.64
N ARG A 15 -15.33 54.29 63.83
CA ARG A 15 -16.51 54.85 64.45
C ARG A 15 -15.99 56.07 65.15
N VAL A 16 -16.43 57.24 64.69
CA VAL A 16 -16.24 58.50 65.42
C VAL A 16 -16.84 58.25 66.80
N VAL A 17 -15.98 58.02 67.78
CA VAL A 17 -16.38 57.88 69.17
C VAL A 17 -16.80 59.29 69.59
N ARG A 18 -18.07 59.46 69.98
CA ARG A 18 -18.57 60.76 70.46
C ARG A 18 -17.70 61.19 71.65
N ALA A 19 -17.37 62.48 71.75
CA ALA A 19 -16.52 63.01 72.82
C ALA A 19 -17.02 62.61 74.22
N SER A 20 -18.33 62.52 74.41
CA SER A 20 -18.96 62.05 75.67
C SER A 20 -18.67 60.59 76.02
N VAL A 21 -18.43 59.71 75.05
CA VAL A 21 -18.07 58.30 75.28
C VAL A 21 -16.58 58.17 75.62
N LEU A 22 -15.76 59.08 75.09
CA LEU A 22 -14.35 59.20 75.44
C LEU A 22 -14.18 59.76 76.86
N GLU A 23 -14.91 60.82 77.22
CA GLU A 23 -14.94 61.35 78.60
C GLU A 23 -15.40 60.29 79.61
N PHE A 24 -16.44 59.51 79.29
CA PHE A 24 -16.90 58.40 80.12
C PHE A 24 -15.88 57.25 80.26
N LEU A 25 -15.04 57.01 79.25
CA LEU A 25 -13.99 55.98 79.29
C LEU A 25 -12.78 56.40 80.12
N TRP A 26 -12.60 57.71 80.38
CA TRP A 26 -11.43 58.26 81.07
C TRP A 26 -11.75 59.01 82.36
N SER A 27 -13.02 59.12 82.78
CA SER A 27 -13.40 59.65 84.10
C SER A 27 -13.16 58.60 85.20
N TYR A 28 -11.89 58.32 85.50
CA TYR A 28 -11.47 57.38 86.55
C TYR A 28 -11.26 58.06 87.92
N GLU A 29 -12.16 58.95 88.34
CA GLU A 29 -12.10 59.58 89.68
C GLU A 29 -12.99 58.91 90.73
N ASP A 30 -13.73 57.85 90.39
CA ASP A 30 -14.61 57.14 91.32
C ASP A 30 -14.26 55.64 91.38
N GLU A 31 -13.84 55.13 92.55
CA GLU A 31 -13.39 53.73 92.75
C GLU A 31 -14.46 52.69 92.35
N ASN A 32 -15.73 53.09 92.27
CA ASN A 32 -16.86 52.26 91.84
C ASN A 32 -17.06 52.19 90.32
N SER A 33 -16.22 52.83 89.51
CA SER A 33 -16.34 52.87 88.04
C SER A 33 -15.51 51.81 87.30
N GLN A 34 -14.81 50.92 88.02
CA GLN A 34 -14.06 49.84 87.38
C GLN A 34 -15.01 48.81 86.73
N PRO A 35 -14.75 48.38 85.47
CA PRO A 35 -15.56 47.35 84.83
C PRO A 35 -15.61 46.08 85.68
N THR A 36 -16.79 45.51 85.85
CA THR A 36 -16.94 44.29 86.66
C THR A 36 -16.24 43.09 85.99
N PRO A 37 -15.86 42.05 86.74
CA PRO A 37 -15.28 40.83 86.18
C PRO A 37 -16.14 40.22 85.06
N GLU A 38 -17.47 40.33 85.15
CA GLU A 38 -18.40 39.88 84.10
C GLU A 38 -18.27 40.71 82.81
N MET A 39 -18.02 42.02 82.92
CA MET A 39 -17.79 42.89 81.76
C MET A 39 -16.50 42.52 81.04
N TYR A 40 -15.41 42.24 81.77
CA TYR A 40 -14.15 41.75 81.20
C TYR A 40 -14.35 40.39 80.52
N GLN A 41 -15.04 39.46 81.16
CA GLN A 41 -15.34 38.15 80.59
C GLN A 41 -16.15 38.26 79.30
N LYS A 42 -17.14 39.16 79.26
CA LYS A 42 -17.98 39.40 78.07
C LYS A 42 -17.17 40.02 76.93
N ALA A 43 -16.31 41.00 77.22
CA ALA A 43 -15.42 41.61 76.22
C ALA A 43 -14.43 40.58 75.65
N TYR A 44 -13.83 39.75 76.51
CA TYR A 44 -12.92 38.68 76.13
C TYR A 44 -13.61 37.64 75.23
N ASN A 45 -14.81 37.19 75.60
CA ASN A 45 -15.59 36.24 74.82
C ASN A 45 -15.96 36.82 73.44
N LEU A 46 -16.34 38.09 73.37
CA LEU A 46 -16.70 38.75 72.11
C LEU A 46 -15.48 38.96 71.20
N TYR A 47 -14.34 39.35 71.76
CA TYR A 47 -13.07 39.45 71.04
C TYR A 47 -12.65 38.09 70.45
N ASN A 48 -12.61 37.05 71.29
CA ASN A 48 -12.24 35.70 70.85
C ASN A 48 -13.23 35.12 69.84
N GLY A 49 -14.53 35.38 70.02
CA GLY A 49 -15.55 35.01 69.04
C GLY A 49 -15.25 35.64 67.67
N LYS A 50 -15.04 36.96 67.62
CA LYS A 50 -14.69 37.67 66.38
C LYS A 50 -13.38 37.18 65.77
N LEU A 51 -12.35 36.94 66.59
CA LEU A 51 -11.06 36.44 66.14
C LEU A 51 -11.20 35.05 65.51
N LYS A 52 -11.91 34.12 66.18
CA LYS A 52 -12.20 32.78 65.64
C LYS A 52 -12.94 32.86 64.30
N THR A 53 -13.99 33.67 64.20
CA THR A 53 -14.74 33.84 62.95
C THR A 53 -13.87 34.44 61.85
N SER A 54 -13.01 35.42 62.16
CA SER A 54 -12.08 36.02 61.20
C SER A 54 -11.05 35.03 60.68
N CYS A 55 -10.41 34.27 61.58
CA CYS A 55 -9.45 33.22 61.24
C CYS A 55 -10.08 32.11 60.40
N PHE A 56 -11.26 31.62 60.79
CA PHE A 56 -12.00 30.62 60.02
C PHE A 56 -12.37 31.15 58.62
N SER A 57 -12.82 32.39 58.52
CA SER A 57 -13.14 33.03 57.23
C SER A 57 -11.91 33.21 56.34
N ALA A 58 -10.75 33.52 56.91
CA ALA A 58 -9.49 33.59 56.18
C ALA A 58 -9.05 32.21 55.70
N TRP A 59 -9.16 31.20 56.57
CA TRP A 59 -8.85 29.81 56.26
C TRP A 59 -9.72 29.25 55.13
N MET A 60 -11.03 29.49 55.17
CA MET A 60 -11.96 29.12 54.09
C MET A 60 -11.61 29.79 52.76
N ARG A 61 -11.25 31.08 52.78
CA ARG A 61 -10.77 31.80 51.57
C ARG A 61 -9.49 31.18 51.02
N TYR A 62 -8.55 30.82 51.88
CA TYR A 62 -7.31 30.14 51.48
C TYR A 62 -7.59 28.80 50.81
N HIS A 63 -8.41 27.94 51.41
CA HIS A 63 -8.76 26.65 50.81
C HIS A 63 -9.50 26.80 49.47
N LYS A 64 -10.41 27.77 49.36
CA LYS A 64 -11.08 28.09 48.09
C LYS A 64 -10.08 28.56 47.04
N HIS A 65 -9.12 29.41 47.41
CA HIS A 65 -8.04 29.84 46.53
C HIS A 65 -7.18 28.65 46.07
N MET A 66 -6.76 27.79 47.00
CA MET A 66 -5.95 26.60 46.69
C MET A 66 -6.68 25.63 45.76
N LYS A 67 -7.99 25.40 45.96
CA LYS A 67 -8.80 24.58 45.05
C LYS A 67 -8.84 25.17 43.63
N ARG A 68 -9.02 26.50 43.50
CA ARG A 68 -8.97 27.20 42.21
C ARG A 68 -7.59 27.11 41.56
N LYS A 69 -6.52 27.29 42.31
CA LYS A 69 -5.14 27.19 41.83
C LYS A 69 -4.83 25.78 41.31
N LYS A 70 -5.26 24.74 42.03
CA LYS A 70 -5.13 23.34 41.60
C LYS A 70 -5.91 23.06 40.31
N ALA A 71 -7.14 23.55 40.20
CA ALA A 71 -7.95 23.40 38.99
C ALA A 71 -7.34 24.11 37.78
N LEU A 72 -6.79 25.32 37.97
CA LEU A 72 -6.10 26.06 36.91
C LEU A 72 -4.84 25.32 36.43
N LEU A 73 -4.06 24.76 37.36
CA LEU A 73 -2.89 23.97 37.00
C LEU A 73 -3.27 22.71 36.22
N ALA A 74 -4.31 21.99 36.66
CA ALA A 74 -4.81 20.81 35.96
C ALA A 74 -5.26 21.15 34.53
N LYS A 75 -5.96 22.28 34.33
CA LYS A 75 -6.34 22.75 32.99
C LYS A 75 -5.11 23.03 32.12
N LYS A 76 -4.11 23.75 32.65
CA LYS A 76 -2.87 24.03 31.91
C LYS A 76 -2.11 22.75 31.53
N GLN A 77 -2.10 21.75 32.40
CA GLN A 77 -1.49 20.45 32.12
C GLN A 77 -2.23 19.71 31.00
N GLU A 78 -3.57 19.74 31.00
CA GLU A 78 -4.36 19.13 29.94
C GLU A 78 -4.18 19.85 28.59
N ASP A 79 -4.22 21.18 28.59
CA ASP A 79 -3.96 21.99 27.40
C ASP A 79 -2.56 21.69 26.82
N ALA A 80 -1.54 21.55 27.68
CA ALA A 80 -0.19 21.18 27.28
C ALA A 80 -0.10 19.75 26.71
N ARG A 81 -0.85 18.80 27.29
CA ARG A 81 -0.93 17.41 26.81
C ARG A 81 -1.54 17.35 25.40
N ILE A 82 -2.67 18.04 25.20
CA ILE A 82 -3.35 18.13 23.91
C ILE A 82 -2.42 18.76 22.86
N TRP A 83 -1.78 19.88 23.21
CA TRP A 83 -0.86 20.57 22.31
C TRP A 83 0.34 19.69 21.91
N HIS A 84 0.92 18.96 22.87
CA HIS A 84 2.02 18.04 22.60
C HIS A 84 1.59 16.91 21.66
N GLN A 85 0.43 16.30 21.90
CA GLN A 85 -0.13 15.24 21.05
C GLN A 85 -0.34 15.73 19.62
N GLN A 86 -0.95 16.91 19.45
CA GLN A 86 -1.18 17.54 18.14
C GLN A 86 0.15 17.85 17.43
N ARG A 87 1.15 18.37 18.15
CA ARG A 87 2.47 18.65 17.59
C ARG A 87 3.15 17.39 17.05
N VAL A 88 3.13 16.30 17.82
CA VAL A 88 3.72 15.02 17.39
C VAL A 88 3.02 14.49 16.14
N GLN A 89 1.68 14.51 16.13
CA GLN A 89 0.90 14.12 14.95
C GLN A 89 1.25 14.97 13.73
N ARG A 90 1.40 16.29 13.89
CA ARG A 90 1.77 17.19 12.80
C ARG A 90 3.15 16.89 12.22
N ILE A 91 4.14 16.60 13.06
CA ILE A 91 5.48 16.20 12.60
C ILE A 91 5.40 14.93 11.74
N HIS A 92 4.66 13.92 12.19
CA HIS A 92 4.48 12.69 11.40
C HIS A 92 3.74 12.95 10.09
N LEU A 93 2.71 13.81 10.11
CA LEU A 93 1.98 14.21 8.91
C LEU A 93 2.89 14.93 7.91
N ASP A 94 3.70 15.89 8.37
CA ASP A 94 4.63 16.64 7.51
C ASP A 94 5.67 15.70 6.87
N LEU A 95 6.22 14.76 7.66
CA LEU A 95 7.13 13.72 7.14
C LEU A 95 6.43 12.83 6.10
N TRP A 96 5.19 12.42 6.37
CA TRP A 96 4.42 11.61 5.43
C TRP A 96 4.10 12.37 4.15
N ILE A 97 3.70 13.65 4.22
CA ILE A 97 3.47 14.51 3.06
C ILE A 97 4.75 14.61 2.21
N GLY A 98 5.90 14.87 2.83
CA GLY A 98 7.19 14.90 2.16
C GLY A 98 7.50 13.58 1.44
N TRP A 99 7.34 12.46 2.14
CA TRP A 99 7.55 11.13 1.58
C TRP A 99 6.63 10.82 0.39
N VAL A 100 5.33 11.16 0.50
CA VAL A 100 4.35 10.97 -0.59
C VAL A 100 4.73 11.80 -1.80
N SER A 101 5.12 13.06 -1.60
CA SER A 101 5.55 13.96 -2.68
C SER A 101 6.76 13.40 -3.44
N GLU A 102 7.82 12.99 -2.73
CA GLU A 102 9.00 12.37 -3.34
C GLU A 102 8.69 11.07 -4.08
N ARG A 103 7.75 10.27 -3.55
CA ARG A 103 7.35 9.01 -4.17
C ARG A 103 6.57 9.25 -5.46
N LYS A 104 5.68 10.24 -5.46
CA LYS A 104 4.92 10.66 -6.64
C LYS A 104 5.86 11.19 -7.73
N GLU A 105 6.86 11.99 -7.37
CA GLU A 105 7.85 12.49 -8.32
C GLU A 105 8.67 11.34 -8.95
N ARG A 106 9.15 10.41 -8.13
CA ARG A 106 9.85 9.20 -8.63
C ARG A 106 8.98 8.38 -9.57
N GLN A 107 7.70 8.17 -9.23
CA GLN A 107 6.77 7.46 -10.12
C GLN A 107 6.56 8.19 -11.44
N ASN A 108 6.45 9.52 -11.42
CA ASN A 108 6.33 10.33 -12.64
C ASN A 108 7.56 10.20 -13.55
N VAL A 109 8.77 10.26 -12.97
CA VAL A 109 10.03 10.09 -13.71
C VAL A 109 10.14 8.68 -14.31
N ILE A 110 9.77 7.64 -13.57
CA ILE A 110 9.79 6.27 -14.10
C ILE A 110 8.73 6.10 -15.20
N SER A 111 7.52 6.61 -14.97
CA SER A 111 6.41 6.55 -15.94
C SER A 111 6.76 7.27 -17.25
N SER A 112 7.41 8.44 -17.18
CA SER A 112 7.85 9.17 -18.37
C SER A 112 8.94 8.41 -19.14
N ARG A 113 9.89 7.77 -18.45
CA ARG A 113 10.90 6.90 -19.06
C ARG A 113 10.27 5.70 -19.77
N ILE A 114 9.35 4.99 -19.10
CA ILE A 114 8.64 3.86 -19.68
C ILE A 114 7.85 4.30 -20.92
N ARG A 115 7.11 5.41 -20.82
CA ARG A 115 6.34 5.96 -21.95
C ARG A 115 7.24 6.29 -23.13
N ARG A 116 8.41 6.89 -22.89
CA ARG A 116 9.41 7.18 -23.94
C ARG A 116 9.91 5.92 -24.61
N VAL A 117 10.28 4.89 -23.83
CA VAL A 117 10.75 3.61 -24.37
C VAL A 117 9.65 2.96 -25.21
N LEU A 118 8.42 2.91 -24.71
CA LEU A 118 7.27 2.38 -25.46
C LEU A 118 7.02 3.14 -26.76
N ALA A 119 7.12 4.47 -26.74
CA ALA A 119 6.96 5.27 -27.95
C ALA A 119 8.04 4.96 -29.00
N ILE A 120 9.31 4.84 -28.58
CA ILE A 120 10.41 4.48 -29.49
C ILE A 120 10.22 3.07 -30.04
N SER A 121 9.88 2.10 -29.18
CA SER A 121 9.63 0.72 -29.62
C SER A 121 8.47 0.64 -30.61
N LEU A 122 7.38 1.39 -30.36
CA LEU A 122 6.25 1.46 -31.28
C LEU A 122 6.65 2.08 -32.62
N LEU A 123 7.45 3.15 -32.60
CA LEU A 123 7.97 3.77 -33.82
C LEU A 123 8.79 2.77 -34.63
N HIS A 124 9.69 2.01 -34.01
CA HIS A 124 10.47 0.98 -34.73
C HIS A 124 9.56 -0.07 -35.39
N VAL A 125 8.56 -0.59 -34.66
CA VAL A 125 7.62 -1.57 -35.22
C VAL A 125 6.85 -1.00 -36.41
N VAL A 126 6.39 0.25 -36.31
CA VAL A 126 5.67 0.93 -37.40
C VAL A 126 6.58 1.19 -38.60
N PHE A 127 7.82 1.63 -38.36
CA PHE A 127 8.80 1.88 -39.41
C PHE A 127 9.22 0.59 -40.11
N ASP A 128 9.45 -0.50 -39.39
CA ASP A 128 9.80 -1.80 -39.96
C ASP A 128 8.65 -2.34 -40.83
N ALA A 129 7.41 -2.24 -40.35
CA ALA A 129 6.23 -2.63 -41.11
C ALA A 129 6.05 -1.76 -42.37
N TRP A 130 6.19 -0.44 -42.24
CA TRP A 130 6.10 0.48 -43.37
C TRP A 130 7.21 0.23 -44.39
N HIS A 131 8.44 0.01 -43.93
CA HIS A 131 9.58 -0.30 -44.81
C HIS A 131 9.35 -1.59 -45.59
N SER A 132 8.85 -2.66 -44.93
CA SER A 132 8.49 -3.91 -45.60
C SER A 132 7.46 -3.67 -46.72
N VAL A 133 6.39 -2.92 -46.43
CA VAL A 133 5.35 -2.59 -47.41
C VAL A 133 5.90 -1.75 -48.56
N ALA A 134 6.76 -0.77 -48.27
CA ALA A 134 7.39 0.08 -49.29
C ALA A 134 8.32 -0.72 -50.21
N VAL A 135 9.10 -1.65 -49.65
CA VAL A 135 9.96 -2.56 -50.42
C VAL A 135 9.12 -3.49 -51.30
N ASP A 136 8.04 -4.07 -50.78
CA ASP A 136 7.17 -4.95 -51.56
C ASP A 136 6.44 -4.17 -52.67
N ALA A 137 5.98 -2.95 -52.41
CA ALA A 137 5.40 -2.08 -53.43
C ALA A 137 6.42 -1.76 -54.54
N ARG A 138 7.67 -1.48 -54.18
CA ARG A 138 8.75 -1.24 -55.14
C ARG A 138 9.06 -2.48 -55.98
N LYS A 139 9.20 -3.66 -55.36
CA LYS A 139 9.39 -4.93 -56.08
C LYS A 139 8.23 -5.23 -57.03
N THR A 140 7.00 -4.98 -56.57
CA THR A 140 5.79 -5.16 -57.38
C THR A 140 5.82 -4.25 -58.60
N LYS A 141 6.19 -2.98 -58.43
CA LYS A 141 6.37 -2.04 -59.53
C LYS A 141 7.47 -2.49 -60.50
N GLU A 142 8.66 -2.83 -59.99
CA GLU A 142 9.77 -3.33 -60.81
C GLU A 142 9.38 -4.61 -61.58
N TYR A 143 8.58 -5.50 -60.99
CA TYR A 143 8.06 -6.69 -61.65
C TYR A 143 7.16 -6.34 -62.85
N PHE A 144 6.17 -5.47 -62.67
CA PHE A 144 5.30 -5.03 -63.77
C PHE A 144 6.07 -4.27 -64.86
N GLU A 145 7.01 -3.40 -64.49
CA GLU A 145 7.87 -2.72 -65.46
C GLU A 145 8.76 -3.70 -66.26
N ARG A 146 9.21 -4.82 -65.67
CA ARG A 146 9.96 -5.88 -66.38
C ARG A 146 9.09 -6.68 -67.34
N ILE A 147 7.81 -6.86 -67.03
CA ILE A 147 6.83 -7.44 -67.96
C ILE A 147 6.63 -6.50 -69.15
N GLU A 148 6.44 -5.20 -68.92
CA GLU A 148 6.27 -4.20 -69.98
C GLU A 148 7.50 -4.09 -70.90
N ARG A 149 8.71 -4.30 -70.35
CA ARG A 149 9.96 -4.37 -71.12
C ARG A 149 10.17 -5.68 -71.90
N GLY A 150 9.28 -6.66 -71.75
CA GLY A 150 9.37 -7.96 -72.44
C GLY A 150 10.48 -8.89 -71.93
N GLU A 151 11.04 -8.62 -70.75
CA GLU A 151 12.12 -9.42 -70.14
C GLU A 151 11.61 -10.69 -69.44
N ILE A 152 10.30 -10.78 -69.21
CA ILE A 152 9.64 -11.90 -68.53
C ILE A 152 8.64 -12.50 -69.51
N ILE A 153 8.99 -13.67 -70.07
CA ILE A 153 8.04 -14.52 -70.78
C ILE A 153 7.16 -15.16 -69.71
N ASP A 154 5.84 -15.04 -69.87
CA ASP A 154 4.84 -15.64 -68.99
C ASP A 154 4.99 -17.17 -68.95
N SER A 155 5.87 -17.65 -68.08
CA SER A 155 5.98 -19.05 -67.72
C SER A 155 6.24 -19.15 -66.22
N GLY A 156 5.15 -19.12 -65.45
CA GLY A 156 5.17 -19.57 -64.06
C GLY A 156 4.97 -18.45 -63.05
N TYR A 157 3.73 -18.34 -62.58
CA TYR A 157 3.37 -17.79 -61.28
C TYR A 157 4.23 -18.43 -60.16
N GLU A 158 5.41 -17.86 -59.86
CA GLU A 158 6.11 -18.05 -58.59
C GLU A 158 5.86 -16.82 -57.69
N GLY A 159 4.61 -16.68 -57.24
CA GLY A 159 4.24 -15.69 -56.24
C GLY A 159 4.68 -16.14 -54.85
N PHE A 160 5.60 -15.39 -54.23
CA PHE A 160 5.84 -15.14 -52.79
C PHE A 160 5.85 -16.30 -51.75
N PHE A 161 5.51 -17.53 -52.13
CA PHE A 161 5.64 -18.75 -51.36
C PHE A 161 6.51 -19.70 -52.18
N ARG A 162 7.83 -19.63 -51.96
CA ARG A 162 8.72 -20.68 -52.44
C ARG A 162 8.40 -21.97 -51.69
N VAL A 163 7.46 -22.76 -52.20
CA VAL A 163 7.46 -24.19 -51.94
C VAL A 163 8.68 -24.71 -52.68
N ARG A 164 9.76 -25.01 -51.94
CA ARG A 164 10.92 -25.68 -52.51
C ARG A 164 10.42 -26.95 -53.22
N ALA A 165 11.08 -27.33 -54.31
CA ALA A 165 10.73 -28.54 -55.07
C ALA A 165 10.71 -29.84 -54.23
N ASP A 166 11.23 -29.82 -52.99
CA ASP A 166 11.16 -30.92 -52.03
C ASP A 166 9.89 -30.93 -51.15
N GLY A 167 8.96 -29.98 -51.34
CA GLY A 167 7.71 -29.85 -50.60
C GLY A 167 7.87 -29.44 -49.13
N LYS A 168 9.06 -28.99 -48.70
CA LYS A 168 9.28 -28.55 -47.31
C LYS A 168 9.14 -27.04 -47.17
N ASP A 169 8.44 -26.65 -46.12
CA ASP A 169 8.30 -25.26 -45.71
C ASP A 169 9.63 -24.69 -45.18
N GLU A 170 9.79 -23.36 -45.25
CA GLU A 170 11.05 -22.67 -44.90
C GLU A 170 11.49 -22.93 -43.46
N ILE A 171 10.54 -23.01 -42.52
CA ILE A 171 10.81 -23.30 -41.11
C ILE A 171 11.35 -24.73 -40.92
N SER A 172 10.82 -25.71 -41.68
CA SER A 172 11.32 -27.08 -41.68
C SER A 172 12.71 -27.23 -42.30
N SER A 173 13.16 -26.24 -43.08
CA SER A 173 14.52 -26.21 -43.65
C SER A 173 15.57 -25.63 -42.69
N LEU A 174 15.13 -24.99 -41.60
CA LEU A 174 16.03 -24.41 -40.61
C LEU A 174 16.67 -25.49 -39.72
N PRO A 175 17.91 -25.26 -39.23
CA PRO A 175 18.50 -26.10 -38.20
C PRO A 175 17.57 -26.18 -36.99
N ARG A 176 17.42 -27.40 -36.45
CA ARG A 176 16.46 -27.70 -35.37
C ARG A 176 16.52 -26.71 -34.19
N HIS A 177 17.71 -26.31 -33.77
CA HIS A 177 17.88 -25.38 -32.65
C HIS A 177 17.35 -23.96 -32.94
N VAL A 178 17.46 -23.49 -34.20
CA VAL A 178 16.95 -22.17 -34.62
C VAL A 178 15.43 -22.20 -34.64
N ALA A 179 14.83 -23.24 -35.24
CA ALA A 179 13.38 -23.40 -35.26
C ALA A 179 12.80 -23.48 -33.84
N LEU A 180 13.43 -24.23 -32.95
CA LEU A 180 13.04 -24.29 -31.52
C LEU A 180 13.16 -22.93 -30.84
N ARG A 181 14.19 -22.13 -31.16
CA ARG A 181 14.32 -20.78 -30.63
C ARG A 181 13.21 -19.86 -31.12
N ILE A 182 12.81 -19.94 -32.38
CA ILE A 182 11.67 -19.20 -32.94
C ILE A 182 10.38 -19.59 -32.19
N PHE A 183 10.09 -20.89 -32.09
CA PHE A 183 8.89 -21.38 -31.40
C PHE A 183 8.87 -21.06 -29.90
N SER A 184 10.03 -20.84 -29.27
CA SER A 184 10.08 -20.47 -27.84
C SER A 184 9.49 -19.08 -27.53
N TYR A 185 9.35 -18.21 -28.54
CA TYR A 185 8.71 -16.89 -28.40
C TYR A 185 7.20 -16.91 -28.68
N VAL A 186 6.66 -18.05 -29.11
CA VAL A 186 5.24 -18.20 -29.49
C VAL A 186 4.41 -18.58 -28.26
N SER A 187 3.21 -18.01 -28.13
CA SER A 187 2.33 -18.30 -27.00
C SER A 187 1.88 -19.76 -26.99
N VAL A 188 1.52 -20.30 -25.81
CA VAL A 188 1.03 -21.68 -25.65
C VAL A 188 -0.19 -21.96 -26.54
N GLY A 189 -1.08 -20.97 -26.70
CA GLY A 189 -2.25 -21.08 -27.58
C GLY A 189 -1.88 -21.14 -29.06
N ASP A 190 -0.89 -20.34 -29.47
CA ASP A 190 -0.43 -20.28 -30.85
C ASP A 190 0.44 -21.48 -31.24
N LEU A 191 1.22 -22.04 -30.31
CA LEU A 191 1.95 -23.29 -30.52
C LEU A 191 1.01 -24.44 -30.89
N GLY A 192 -0.19 -24.49 -30.29
CA GLY A 192 -1.23 -25.45 -30.67
C GLY A 192 -1.72 -25.28 -32.11
N ARG A 193 -1.76 -24.04 -32.62
CA ARG A 193 -2.11 -23.72 -34.01
C ARG A 193 -0.96 -24.07 -34.95
N CYS A 194 0.27 -23.72 -34.58
CA CYS A 194 1.48 -24.05 -35.34
C CYS A 194 1.65 -25.57 -35.52
N ALA A 195 1.26 -26.39 -34.53
CA ALA A 195 1.34 -27.86 -34.62
C ALA A 195 0.41 -28.47 -35.68
N ARG A 196 -0.51 -27.68 -36.24
CA ARG A 196 -1.46 -28.09 -37.28
C ARG A 196 -1.00 -27.72 -38.69
N VAL A 197 0.11 -26.99 -38.84
CA VAL A 197 0.62 -26.52 -40.13
C VAL A 197 1.20 -27.68 -40.94
N CYS A 198 2.16 -28.41 -40.39
CA CYS A 198 2.73 -29.60 -41.04
C CYS A 198 3.27 -30.63 -40.01
N ARG A 199 3.64 -31.83 -40.48
CA ARG A 199 4.19 -32.89 -39.61
C ARG A 199 5.49 -32.47 -38.93
N SER A 200 6.36 -31.75 -39.63
CA SER A 200 7.63 -31.27 -39.09
C SER A 200 7.43 -30.27 -37.94
N TRP A 201 6.52 -29.30 -38.11
CA TRP A 201 6.18 -28.34 -37.04
C TRP A 201 5.59 -29.04 -35.84
N LYS A 202 4.72 -30.04 -36.05
CA LYS A 202 4.17 -30.86 -34.97
C LYS A 202 5.28 -31.54 -34.15
N VAL A 203 6.30 -32.09 -34.81
CA VAL A 203 7.46 -32.73 -34.13
C VAL A 203 8.31 -31.69 -33.39
N LEU A 204 8.56 -30.54 -34.00
CA LEU A 204 9.32 -29.44 -33.36
C LEU A 204 8.60 -28.91 -32.12
N ILE A 205 7.30 -28.71 -32.21
CA ILE A 205 6.48 -28.18 -31.11
C ILE A 205 6.37 -29.18 -29.97
N GLN A 206 6.44 -30.48 -30.24
CA GLN A 206 6.48 -31.50 -29.19
C GLN A 206 7.82 -31.57 -28.44
N ALA A 207 8.83 -30.79 -28.84
CA ALA A 207 10.12 -30.80 -28.15
C ALA A 207 10.02 -30.26 -26.72
N ASN A 208 10.58 -31.02 -25.79
CA ASN A 208 10.55 -30.79 -24.34
C ASN A 208 10.97 -29.37 -23.92
N ILE A 209 11.94 -28.77 -24.64
CA ILE A 209 12.48 -27.45 -24.32
C ILE A 209 11.43 -26.33 -24.38
N LEU A 210 10.45 -26.46 -25.28
CA LEU A 210 9.38 -25.47 -25.48
C LEU A 210 8.36 -25.47 -24.34
N TRP A 211 8.29 -26.56 -23.57
CA TRP A 211 7.30 -26.74 -22.51
C TRP A 211 7.88 -26.63 -21.10
N SER A 212 9.14 -26.19 -21.00
CA SER A 212 9.79 -25.91 -19.72
C SER A 212 9.21 -24.68 -19.03
N LYS A 213 8.72 -23.71 -19.82
CA LYS A 213 8.07 -22.48 -19.38
C LYS A 213 6.72 -22.35 -20.07
N VAL A 214 5.64 -22.41 -19.31
CA VAL A 214 4.27 -22.39 -19.85
C VAL A 214 3.50 -21.24 -19.21
N ASP A 215 2.98 -20.35 -20.05
CA ASP A 215 2.20 -19.19 -19.63
C ASP A 215 0.78 -19.22 -20.20
N PHE A 216 -0.21 -19.38 -19.32
CA PHE A 216 -1.63 -19.34 -19.64
C PHE A 216 -2.26 -17.95 -19.45
N SER A 217 -1.53 -16.98 -18.89
CA SER A 217 -2.03 -15.63 -18.66
C SER A 217 -2.36 -14.87 -19.95
N VAL A 218 -1.87 -15.31 -21.10
CA VAL A 218 -2.24 -14.75 -22.43
C VAL A 218 -3.56 -15.35 -22.94
N VAL A 219 -3.92 -16.56 -22.47
CA VAL A 219 -5.08 -17.33 -22.91
C VAL A 219 -6.09 -17.60 -21.78
N LYS A 220 -6.21 -16.67 -20.83
CA LYS A 220 -7.00 -16.81 -19.59
C LYS A 220 -8.43 -17.31 -19.81
N HIS A 221 -9.08 -16.82 -20.87
CA HIS A 221 -10.46 -17.19 -21.23
C HIS A 221 -10.58 -18.58 -21.88
N SER A 222 -9.53 -19.04 -22.56
CA SER A 222 -9.49 -20.33 -23.27
C SER A 222 -8.92 -21.47 -22.40
N ALA A 223 -8.22 -21.12 -21.32
CA ALA A 223 -7.63 -22.04 -20.34
C ALA A 223 -8.70 -22.71 -19.45
N THR A 224 -9.45 -23.66 -20.02
CA THR A 224 -10.39 -24.50 -19.27
C THR A 224 -9.67 -25.61 -18.52
N ASN A 225 -10.30 -26.15 -17.47
CA ASN A 225 -9.80 -27.29 -16.69
C ASN A 225 -9.26 -28.44 -17.56
N LYS A 226 -10.02 -28.82 -18.60
CA LYS A 226 -9.66 -29.92 -19.50
C LYS A 226 -8.39 -29.61 -20.31
N VAL A 227 -8.29 -28.39 -20.85
CA VAL A 227 -7.15 -27.97 -21.67
C VAL A 227 -5.90 -27.86 -20.80
N ALA A 228 -5.99 -27.16 -19.68
CA ALA A 228 -4.89 -26.99 -18.74
C ALA A 228 -4.40 -28.34 -18.20
N ALA A 229 -5.29 -29.21 -17.74
CA ALA A 229 -4.92 -30.54 -17.27
C ALA A 229 -4.26 -31.38 -18.36
N SER A 230 -4.80 -31.39 -19.58
CA SER A 230 -4.22 -32.17 -20.67
C SER A 230 -2.82 -31.70 -21.08
N LEU A 231 -2.57 -30.39 -21.02
CA LEU A 231 -1.28 -29.80 -21.36
C LEU A 231 -0.26 -30.01 -20.23
N ILE A 232 -0.63 -29.72 -18.98
CA ILE A 232 0.22 -29.92 -17.80
C ILE A 232 0.60 -31.41 -17.67
N HIS A 233 -0.33 -32.32 -17.96
CA HIS A 233 -0.03 -33.76 -17.99
C HIS A 233 1.08 -34.10 -18.99
N LYS A 234 1.03 -33.52 -20.20
CA LYS A 234 1.99 -33.79 -21.27
C LYS A 234 3.36 -33.20 -20.99
N CYS A 235 3.43 -31.99 -20.44
CA CYS A 235 4.70 -31.32 -20.18
C CYS A 235 5.28 -31.57 -18.78
N ARG A 236 4.54 -32.27 -17.90
CA ARG A 236 4.93 -32.64 -16.53
C ARG A 236 6.41 -32.96 -16.30
N PRO A 237 7.07 -33.85 -17.08
CA PRO A 237 8.47 -34.21 -16.83
C PRO A 237 9.46 -33.07 -17.09
N PHE A 238 9.06 -31.99 -17.79
CA PHE A 238 9.96 -30.91 -18.20
C PHE A 238 9.53 -29.54 -17.68
N LEU A 239 8.33 -29.44 -17.13
CA LEU A 239 7.73 -28.19 -16.68
C LEU A 239 8.48 -27.64 -15.45
N GLY A 240 9.18 -26.53 -15.64
CA GLY A 240 9.91 -25.80 -14.60
C GLY A 240 9.17 -24.56 -14.11
N HIS A 241 8.48 -23.86 -15.02
CA HIS A 241 7.76 -22.62 -14.69
C HIS A 241 6.36 -22.67 -15.27
N LEU A 242 5.35 -22.47 -14.41
CA LEU A 242 3.94 -22.46 -14.80
C LEU A 242 3.27 -21.18 -14.32
N ASN A 243 2.80 -20.37 -15.27
CA ASN A 243 2.03 -19.16 -14.98
C ASN A 243 0.56 -19.37 -15.34
N LEU A 244 -0.32 -19.35 -14.33
CA LEU A 244 -1.78 -19.47 -14.46
C LEU A 244 -2.52 -18.19 -14.05
N ARG A 245 -1.82 -17.06 -13.95
CA ARG A 245 -2.38 -15.82 -13.42
C ARG A 245 -3.67 -15.40 -14.14
N GLY A 246 -4.73 -15.15 -13.37
CA GLY A 246 -6.02 -14.64 -13.88
C GLY A 246 -6.87 -15.68 -14.61
N CYS A 247 -6.52 -16.97 -14.53
CA CYS A 247 -7.31 -18.05 -15.11
C CYS A 247 -8.51 -18.39 -14.21
N TYR A 248 -9.67 -17.79 -14.47
CA TYR A 248 -10.90 -17.94 -13.67
C TYR A 248 -11.68 -19.23 -13.93
N ASN A 249 -11.43 -19.91 -15.06
CA ASN A 249 -12.08 -21.18 -15.42
C ASN A 249 -11.38 -22.43 -14.85
N LEU A 250 -10.40 -22.25 -13.95
CA LEU A 250 -9.65 -23.32 -13.33
C LEU A 250 -10.21 -23.67 -11.95
N SER A 251 -10.43 -24.96 -11.71
CA SER A 251 -10.84 -25.52 -10.42
C SER A 251 -9.67 -26.18 -9.70
N SER A 252 -9.84 -26.37 -8.39
CA SER A 252 -8.92 -27.11 -7.52
C SER A 252 -8.51 -28.49 -8.04
N GLU A 253 -9.39 -29.20 -8.74
CA GLU A 253 -9.12 -30.52 -9.32
C GLU A 253 -8.07 -30.45 -10.45
N SER A 254 -8.16 -29.43 -11.30
CA SER A 254 -7.19 -29.23 -12.39
C SER A 254 -5.79 -28.90 -11.89
N LEU A 255 -5.68 -28.31 -10.69
CA LEU A 255 -4.41 -27.99 -10.06
C LEU A 255 -3.76 -29.18 -9.35
N LYS A 256 -4.49 -30.23 -8.98
CA LYS A 256 -3.87 -31.45 -8.43
C LYS A 256 -2.88 -32.11 -9.40
N ILE A 257 -3.02 -31.83 -10.70
CA ILE A 257 -2.09 -32.35 -11.71
C ILE A 257 -0.74 -31.63 -11.72
N THR A 258 -0.67 -30.39 -11.22
CA THR A 258 0.60 -29.68 -11.00
C THR A 258 1.36 -30.32 -9.83
N ALA A 259 0.65 -30.98 -8.90
CA ALA A 259 1.18 -31.96 -7.92
C ALA A 259 1.85 -33.20 -8.56
N GLN A 260 1.74 -33.32 -9.88
CA GLN A 260 2.37 -34.28 -10.77
C GLN A 260 3.84 -33.97 -11.14
N CYS A 261 4.18 -32.67 -11.16
CA CYS A 261 5.33 -32.08 -11.85
C CYS A 261 6.57 -31.97 -10.95
N ARG A 262 7.46 -32.96 -11.06
CA ARG A 262 8.66 -33.08 -10.19
C ARG A 262 9.72 -31.99 -10.39
N ASN A 263 9.72 -31.34 -11.54
CA ASN A 263 10.71 -30.31 -11.92
C ASN A 263 10.17 -28.88 -11.78
N LEU A 264 8.95 -28.72 -11.25
CA LEU A 264 8.29 -27.42 -11.12
C LEU A 264 8.99 -26.59 -10.03
N GLN A 265 9.53 -25.45 -10.43
CA GLN A 265 10.24 -24.49 -9.58
C GLN A 265 9.33 -23.30 -9.28
N ASP A 266 8.67 -22.76 -10.31
CA ASP A 266 7.81 -21.59 -10.20
C ASP A 266 6.36 -21.91 -10.56
N LEU A 267 5.43 -21.53 -9.69
CA LEU A 267 3.99 -21.64 -9.91
C LEU A 267 3.29 -20.33 -9.54
N ASN A 268 2.76 -19.63 -10.54
CA ASN A 268 1.98 -18.41 -10.33
C ASN A 268 0.47 -18.68 -10.44
N LEU A 269 -0.25 -18.45 -9.34
CA LEU A 269 -1.70 -18.60 -9.21
C LEU A 269 -2.42 -17.27 -8.87
N SER A 270 -1.76 -16.12 -9.03
CA SER A 270 -2.36 -14.82 -8.68
C SER A 270 -3.66 -14.57 -9.48
N ASP A 271 -4.62 -13.86 -8.88
CA ASP A 271 -5.89 -13.47 -9.51
C ASP A 271 -6.77 -14.66 -10.01
N CYS A 272 -6.58 -15.87 -9.48
CA CYS A 272 -7.40 -17.05 -9.84
C CYS A 272 -8.58 -17.23 -8.88
N SER A 273 -9.80 -16.93 -9.32
CA SER A 273 -11.03 -16.99 -8.49
C SER A 273 -11.53 -18.40 -8.16
N GLY A 274 -11.17 -19.42 -8.94
CA GLY A 274 -11.63 -20.81 -8.76
C GLY A 274 -10.77 -21.68 -7.84
N VAL A 275 -9.74 -21.11 -7.19
CA VAL A 275 -8.77 -21.83 -6.37
C VAL A 275 -9.09 -21.64 -4.88
N THR A 276 -9.64 -22.66 -4.23
CA THR A 276 -9.96 -22.63 -2.80
C THR A 276 -8.68 -22.69 -1.96
N VAL A 277 -8.62 -21.92 -0.86
CA VAL A 277 -7.46 -21.74 0.05
C VAL A 277 -6.80 -23.05 0.53
N SER A 278 -7.55 -24.15 0.60
CA SER A 278 -7.03 -25.47 1.01
C SER A 278 -6.11 -26.13 -0.03
N THR A 279 -6.22 -25.76 -1.31
CA THR A 279 -5.53 -26.44 -2.41
C THR A 279 -4.09 -26.00 -2.66
N PRO A 280 -3.72 -24.70 -2.59
CA PRO A 280 -2.33 -24.28 -2.67
C PRO A 280 -1.51 -24.79 -1.49
N VAL A 281 -2.08 -24.80 -0.28
CA VAL A 281 -1.42 -25.28 0.94
C VAL A 281 -1.08 -26.77 0.85
N CYS A 282 -2.02 -27.60 0.38
CA CYS A 282 -1.75 -29.03 0.15
C CYS A 282 -0.70 -29.30 -0.95
N LEU A 283 -0.56 -28.42 -1.94
CA LEU A 283 0.46 -28.56 -2.98
C LEU A 283 1.87 -28.24 -2.47
N LEU A 284 2.00 -27.28 -1.54
CA LEU A 284 3.29 -26.91 -0.92
C LEU A 284 3.89 -28.02 -0.07
N TYR A 285 3.07 -28.70 0.76
CA TYR A 285 3.55 -29.78 1.64
C TYR A 285 4.14 -30.97 0.87
N LYS A 286 3.78 -31.14 -0.40
CA LYS A 286 4.25 -32.27 -1.23
C LYS A 286 5.55 -31.99 -1.96
N TYR A 287 6.01 -30.73 -2.03
CA TYR A 287 7.16 -30.33 -2.83
C TYR A 287 8.16 -29.52 -2.02
N THR A 288 9.13 -30.23 -1.45
CA THR A 288 10.20 -29.66 -0.61
C THR A 288 11.26 -28.85 -1.39
N ASN A 289 11.17 -28.78 -2.73
CA ASN A 289 12.09 -28.04 -3.60
C ASN A 289 11.48 -26.81 -4.28
N LEU A 290 10.26 -26.40 -3.92
CA LEU A 290 9.64 -25.19 -4.49
C LEU A 290 10.28 -23.94 -3.88
N PHE A 291 11.25 -23.34 -4.59
CA PHE A 291 11.84 -22.07 -4.21
C PHE A 291 10.89 -20.93 -4.61
N LEU A 292 10.08 -20.44 -3.66
CA LEU A 292 9.46 -19.10 -3.63
C LEU A 292 8.82 -18.56 -4.93
N LEU A 293 7.48 -18.53 -4.99
CA LEU A 293 6.66 -17.30 -5.12
C LEU A 293 5.18 -17.65 -5.34
N LEU A 294 4.51 -18.08 -4.27
CA LEU A 294 3.08 -17.80 -4.12
C LEU A 294 2.94 -16.30 -3.87
N LEU A 295 2.87 -15.48 -4.93
CA LEU A 295 2.28 -14.15 -4.82
C LEU A 295 0.77 -14.31 -4.64
N VAL A 296 0.37 -14.73 -3.44
CA VAL A 296 -0.97 -14.47 -2.91
C VAL A 296 -1.02 -12.99 -2.55
N SER A 297 -0.88 -12.11 -3.55
CA SER A 297 -1.46 -10.78 -3.46
C SER A 297 -2.85 -10.91 -4.10
N PHE A 298 -3.89 -10.64 -3.31
CA PHE A 298 -5.32 -10.59 -3.70
C PHE A 298 -6.17 -11.88 -3.66
N CYS A 299 -6.09 -12.67 -2.59
CA CYS A 299 -7.25 -13.48 -2.17
C CYS A 299 -7.90 -13.03 -0.85
N PHE A 300 -7.46 -11.91 -0.27
CA PHE A 300 -8.13 -11.26 0.86
C PHE A 300 -8.52 -9.85 0.43
N ASP A 301 -9.71 -9.71 -0.15
CA ASP A 301 -10.56 -8.51 -0.12
C ASP A 301 -11.89 -8.84 -0.83
N ASN A 302 -12.72 -9.62 -0.12
CA ASN A 302 -14.18 -9.51 -0.04
C ASN A 302 -14.71 -10.56 0.95
#